data_AF-A0A1R2CF99-F1
#
_entry.id   AF-A0A1R2CF99-F1
#
_cell.length_a   1.000
_cell.length_b   1.000
_cell.length_c   1.000
_cell.angle_alpha   90.00
_cell.angle_beta   90.00
_cell.angle_gamma   90.00
#
_symmetry.space_group_name_H-M   'P 1'
#
loop_
_entity.id
_entity.type
_entity.pdbx_description
1 polymer ?
#
loop_
_entity_poly.entity_id
_entity_poly.type
_entity_poly.pdbx_seq_one_letter_code
_entity_poly.pdbx_strand_id
1 'polypeptide(L)'
;MVSTRKSGLKNSKPVPKAAKAPAHKKPSEKKTAKAIKKTKEKVANKENVKKAKDAPKAKAKKDTPKAVPVKVKPAKADKVKVPEKKPQNKPKKPAGTSYLGYTPDQYKKFVELKEKLDEKTNNDLKEICRNNGQKVTGTKSELVERIADGKILGAIPKCPSCGGGRPKWDAKTATYKCPGYMEDSDFINCNKKFIASDIQRSPWQD
;
A
#
# COMPACT_ATOMS: atom_id res chain seq x y z
N MET A 1 72.01 -12.08 8.39
CA MET A 1 71.29 -13.36 8.58
C MET A 1 69.79 -13.04 8.60
N VAL A 2 69.14 -12.75 7.47
CA VAL A 2 68.44 -13.69 6.56
C VAL A 2 67.62 -14.76 7.28
N SER A 3 66.30 -14.55 7.40
CA SER A 3 65.29 -15.61 7.35
C SER A 3 63.88 -15.06 7.13
N THR A 4 63.59 -14.83 5.87
CA THR A 4 62.25 -14.74 5.27
C THR A 4 61.58 -16.13 5.30
N ARG A 5 60.36 -16.24 5.87
CA ARG A 5 59.43 -17.37 5.64
C ARG A 5 58.16 -16.79 5.00
N LYS A 6 57.98 -16.84 3.69
CA LYS A 6 57.56 -17.97 2.83
C LYS A 6 56.07 -18.36 3.02
N SER A 7 55.24 -17.66 2.26
CA SER A 7 54.22 -18.18 1.32
C SER A 7 53.31 -19.34 1.76
N GLY A 8 52.03 -19.05 2.02
CA GLY A 8 50.93 -20.03 2.04
C GLY A 8 49.91 -19.73 0.92
N LEU A 9 49.78 -20.68 0.00
CA LEU A 9 48.95 -20.69 -1.22
C LEU A 9 47.45 -20.49 -0.89
N LYS A 10 46.76 -19.48 -1.44
CA LYS A 10 45.96 -19.50 -2.68
C LYS A 10 45.16 -20.79 -2.94
N ASN A 11 44.01 -20.94 -2.29
CA ASN A 11 42.95 -21.86 -2.72
C ASN A 11 41.91 -21.08 -3.56
N SER A 12 42.16 -21.01 -4.87
CA SER A 12 41.19 -20.52 -5.85
C SER A 12 40.25 -21.66 -6.24
N LYS A 13 38.98 -21.59 -5.85
CA LYS A 13 37.93 -22.49 -6.36
C LYS A 13 37.69 -22.22 -7.86
N PRO A 14 37.56 -23.27 -8.70
CA PRO A 14 37.29 -23.12 -10.12
C PRO A 14 35.85 -22.61 -10.37
N VAL A 15 35.76 -21.54 -11.16
CA VAL A 15 34.51 -20.97 -11.68
C VAL A 15 34.01 -21.85 -12.82
N PRO A 16 32.73 -22.30 -12.84
CA PRO A 16 32.19 -23.04 -13.96
C PRO A 16 32.07 -22.15 -15.22
N LYS A 17 32.63 -22.68 -16.32
CA LYS A 17 32.72 -22.08 -17.65
C LYS A 17 31.34 -21.69 -18.19
N ALA A 18 31.31 -20.49 -18.78
CA ALA A 18 30.24 -19.94 -19.59
C ALA A 18 29.81 -20.90 -20.72
N ALA A 19 28.53 -21.28 -20.72
CA ALA A 19 27.89 -21.93 -21.84
C ALA A 19 27.27 -20.87 -22.77
N LYS A 20 27.91 -20.74 -23.93
CA LYS A 20 27.40 -20.38 -25.27
C LYS A 20 26.05 -19.64 -25.35
N ALA A 21 26.14 -18.38 -25.79
CA ALA A 21 25.06 -17.66 -26.44
C ALA A 21 24.68 -18.29 -27.80
N PRO A 22 23.39 -18.41 -28.14
CA PRO A 22 22.94 -18.59 -29.52
C PRO A 22 22.77 -17.23 -30.20
N ALA A 23 23.44 -17.07 -31.34
CA ALA A 23 23.36 -15.91 -32.23
C ALA A 23 22.21 -16.05 -33.24
N HIS A 24 21.59 -14.90 -33.54
CA HIS A 24 20.80 -14.55 -34.73
C HIS A 24 19.46 -15.28 -35.00
N LYS A 25 18.37 -14.48 -34.94
CA LYS A 25 17.49 -14.23 -36.10
C LYS A 25 16.73 -12.91 -35.90
N LYS A 26 17.10 -11.91 -36.70
CA LYS A 26 16.32 -10.68 -36.96
C LYS A 26 15.05 -11.06 -37.74
N PRO A 27 13.88 -10.51 -37.38
CA PRO A 27 12.81 -10.30 -38.36
C PRO A 27 12.85 -8.86 -38.88
N SER A 28 12.88 -8.79 -40.20
CA SER A 28 12.90 -7.62 -41.06
C SER A 28 11.78 -6.60 -40.80
N GLU A 29 12.15 -5.32 -40.88
CA GLU A 29 11.28 -4.24 -41.31
C GLU A 29 10.55 -4.62 -42.61
N LYS A 30 9.22 -4.59 -42.59
CA LYS A 30 8.43 -4.46 -43.82
C LYS A 30 7.49 -3.27 -43.65
N LYS A 31 7.87 -2.20 -44.33
CA LYS A 31 7.04 -1.03 -44.65
C LYS A 31 5.77 -1.51 -45.34
N THR A 32 4.62 -1.14 -44.80
CA THR A 32 3.42 -0.90 -45.61
C THR A 32 2.83 0.43 -45.17
N ALA A 33 3.17 1.46 -45.94
CA ALA A 33 2.37 2.66 -46.03
C ALA A 33 1.03 2.31 -46.69
N LYS A 34 -0.09 2.64 -46.03
CA LYS A 34 -1.29 3.08 -46.75
C LYS A 34 -2.09 4.03 -45.89
N ALA A 35 -2.21 5.23 -46.43
CA ALA A 35 -2.96 6.36 -45.93
C ALA A 35 -4.45 6.07 -45.87
N ILE A 36 -5.12 6.47 -44.78
CA ILE A 36 -6.53 6.84 -44.81
C ILE A 36 -6.71 8.16 -44.07
N LYS A 37 -7.49 9.00 -44.73
CA LYS A 37 -7.63 10.44 -44.62
C LYS A 37 -8.32 10.86 -43.32
N LYS A 38 -7.70 11.83 -42.65
CA LYS A 38 -8.23 13.13 -42.25
C LYS A 38 -9.67 13.43 -42.72
N THR A 39 -10.60 13.52 -41.78
CA THR A 39 -11.74 14.45 -41.86
C THR A 39 -11.90 15.12 -40.50
N LYS A 40 -11.54 16.41 -40.48
CA LYS A 40 -12.07 17.40 -39.56
C LYS A 40 -13.55 17.58 -39.93
N GLU A 41 -14.45 17.55 -38.96
CA GLU A 41 -15.54 18.51 -39.00
C GLU A 41 -15.84 19.04 -37.60
N LYS A 42 -15.92 20.36 -37.58
CA LYS A 42 -16.04 21.28 -36.47
C LYS A 42 -17.42 21.89 -36.67
N VAL A 43 -18.39 21.61 -35.80
CA VAL A 43 -19.59 22.46 -35.71
C VAL A 43 -19.93 22.67 -34.25
N ALA A 44 -19.73 23.91 -33.84
CA ALA A 44 -20.32 24.51 -32.66
C ALA A 44 -21.77 24.89 -32.95
N ASN A 45 -22.67 24.63 -32.00
CA ASN A 45 -23.88 25.44 -31.77
C ASN A 45 -24.46 25.01 -30.40
N LYS A 46 -24.35 25.81 -29.34
CA LYS A 46 -25.12 27.02 -28.99
C LYS A 46 -26.45 26.69 -28.28
N GLU A 47 -26.47 27.13 -27.02
CA GLU A 47 -27.60 27.67 -26.25
C GLU A 47 -29.03 27.08 -26.36
N ASN A 48 -29.51 26.70 -25.17
CA ASN A 48 -30.71 27.28 -24.52
C ASN A 48 -32.09 26.93 -25.10
N VAL A 49 -32.81 26.02 -24.41
CA VAL A 49 -34.26 26.17 -24.19
C VAL A 49 -34.65 25.68 -22.79
N LYS A 50 -35.08 26.63 -21.97
CA LYS A 50 -35.87 26.46 -20.75
C LYS A 50 -37.26 25.89 -21.05
N LYS A 51 -37.89 25.35 -19.98
CA LYS A 51 -39.36 25.34 -19.70
C LYS A 51 -40.10 24.14 -20.29
N ALA A 52 -41.08 23.49 -19.67
CA ALA A 52 -41.59 23.29 -18.30
C ALA A 52 -42.78 22.31 -18.46
N LYS A 53 -43.21 21.66 -17.36
CA LYS A 53 -44.54 21.02 -17.17
C LYS A 53 -44.76 19.74 -18.02
N ASP A 54 -45.48 18.71 -17.59
CA ASP A 54 -46.54 18.54 -16.59
C ASP A 54 -46.60 17.04 -16.21
N ALA A 55 -47.12 16.73 -15.01
CA ALA A 55 -47.44 15.36 -14.57
C ALA A 55 -48.80 14.91 -15.20
N PRO A 56 -49.25 13.62 -15.16
CA PRO A 56 -49.73 12.98 -13.92
C PRO A 56 -49.66 11.41 -13.80
N LYS A 57 -49.32 10.94 -12.60
CA LYS A 57 -50.15 10.09 -11.67
C LYS A 57 -50.72 8.71 -12.12
N ALA A 58 -50.32 7.62 -11.45
CA ALA A 58 -51.17 6.58 -10.76
C ALA A 58 -50.30 5.37 -10.32
N LYS A 59 -50.04 5.11 -9.02
CA LYS A 59 -50.82 4.44 -7.95
C LYS A 59 -50.81 2.89 -7.95
N ALA A 60 -50.09 2.31 -6.99
CA ALA A 60 -50.48 1.16 -6.14
C ALA A 60 -49.43 1.02 -4.99
N LYS A 61 -49.63 1.60 -3.80
CA LYS A 61 -50.30 1.06 -2.60
C LYS A 61 -49.98 -0.42 -2.28
N LYS A 62 -49.13 -0.65 -1.26
CA LYS A 62 -49.36 -1.67 -0.24
C LYS A 62 -48.72 -1.27 1.10
N ASP A 63 -49.46 -1.58 2.15
CA ASP A 63 -49.53 -0.97 3.46
C ASP A 63 -48.45 -1.41 4.48
N THR A 64 -48.16 -0.47 5.39
CA THR A 64 -47.41 -0.57 6.67
C THR A 64 -48.16 -1.34 7.77
N PRO A 65 -47.47 -1.84 8.83
CA PRO A 65 -47.41 -1.12 10.13
C PRO A 65 -46.04 -1.35 10.86
N LYS A 66 -45.59 -0.72 11.94
CA LYS A 66 -46.14 0.15 12.98
C LYS A 66 -44.93 0.83 13.66
N ALA A 67 -44.92 2.16 13.75
CA ALA A 67 -43.95 2.88 14.57
C ALA A 67 -44.40 2.82 16.04
N VAL A 68 -43.47 2.48 16.94
CA VAL A 68 -43.66 2.60 18.38
C VAL A 68 -42.99 3.90 18.82
N PRO A 69 -43.71 4.88 19.39
CA PRO A 69 -43.12 6.08 19.94
C PRO A 69 -42.56 5.80 21.34
N VAL A 70 -41.24 5.64 21.45
CA VAL A 70 -40.57 5.60 22.75
C VAL A 70 -40.37 7.04 23.24
N LYS A 71 -41.21 7.43 24.21
CA LYS A 71 -41.01 8.59 25.09
C LYS A 71 -39.68 8.41 25.85
N VAL A 72 -38.65 9.16 25.47
CA VAL A 72 -37.46 9.36 26.31
C VAL A 72 -37.63 10.69 27.06
N LYS A 73 -37.59 10.59 28.39
CA LYS A 73 -37.72 11.71 29.34
C LYS A 73 -36.53 12.67 29.23
N PRO A 74 -36.72 13.98 29.42
CA PRO A 74 -35.62 14.93 29.60
C PRO A 74 -35.06 14.80 31.03
N ALA A 75 -33.87 14.22 31.17
CA ALA A 75 -33.10 14.24 32.41
C ALA A 75 -32.02 15.31 32.33
N LYS A 76 -32.30 16.41 33.04
CA LYS A 76 -31.42 17.32 33.79
C LYS A 76 -29.96 17.46 33.32
N ALA A 77 -29.65 18.70 32.96
CA ALA A 77 -28.32 19.25 32.83
C ALA A 77 -27.60 19.26 34.19
N ASP A 78 -26.60 18.40 34.34
CA ASP A 78 -25.55 18.56 35.33
C ASP A 78 -24.30 19.16 34.65
N LYS A 79 -23.98 20.39 35.06
CA LYS A 79 -22.72 21.09 34.75
C LYS A 79 -21.55 20.29 35.32
N VAL A 80 -20.98 19.39 34.54
CA VAL A 80 -19.66 18.81 34.87
C VAL A 80 -18.58 19.72 34.30
N LYS A 81 -17.97 20.45 35.24
CA LYS A 81 -16.77 21.26 35.14
C LYS A 81 -15.68 20.52 34.36
N VAL A 82 -15.30 21.09 33.22
CA VAL A 82 -14.18 20.68 32.37
C VAL A 82 -12.88 20.78 33.18
N PRO A 83 -12.16 19.68 33.46
CA PRO A 83 -10.77 19.76 33.83
C PRO A 83 -9.95 19.82 32.53
N GLU A 84 -9.54 21.04 32.21
CA GLU A 84 -8.53 21.36 31.21
C GLU A 84 -7.23 20.61 31.54
N LYS A 85 -7.05 19.43 30.93
CA LYS A 85 -5.81 18.66 31.02
C LYS A 85 -4.79 19.26 30.05
N LYS A 86 -3.80 19.94 30.62
CA LYS A 86 -2.58 20.40 29.96
C LYS A 86 -1.92 19.27 29.14
N PRO A 87 -1.34 19.57 27.96
CA PRO A 87 -0.66 18.60 27.12
C PRO A 87 0.73 18.28 27.70
N GLN A 88 0.86 17.12 28.34
CA GLN A 88 2.16 16.52 28.65
C GLN A 88 2.28 15.18 27.92
N ASN A 89 2.43 15.23 26.60
CA ASN A 89 2.85 14.06 25.82
C ASN A 89 4.37 14.14 25.64
N LYS A 90 5.11 14.00 26.74
CA LYS A 90 6.53 13.65 26.65
C LYS A 90 6.62 12.23 26.07
N PRO A 91 7.42 11.98 25.03
CA PRO A 91 7.55 10.65 24.45
C PRO A 91 8.09 9.69 25.53
N LYS A 92 7.19 8.85 26.06
CA LYS A 92 7.58 7.70 26.87
C LYS A 92 8.50 6.85 25.99
N LYS A 93 9.78 6.75 26.37
CA LYS A 93 10.71 5.80 25.75
C LYS A 93 10.02 4.43 25.76
N PRO A 94 9.83 3.77 24.59
CA PRO A 94 9.12 2.51 24.54
C PRO A 94 9.95 1.48 25.32
N ALA A 95 9.38 1.00 26.42
CA ALA A 95 9.95 -0.08 27.20
C ALA A 95 10.01 -1.35 26.33
N GLY A 96 11.19 -1.64 25.81
CA GLY A 96 11.70 -2.99 25.58
C GLY A 96 10.81 -3.98 24.80
N THR A 97 9.98 -3.54 23.86
CA THR A 97 9.36 -4.49 22.91
C THR A 97 10.37 -4.74 21.80
N SER A 98 10.93 -5.94 21.82
CA SER A 98 11.87 -6.48 20.83
C SER A 98 11.28 -6.41 19.42
N TYR A 99 11.55 -5.31 18.72
CA TYR A 99 11.38 -5.18 17.29
C TYR A 99 12.46 -6.03 16.60
N LEU A 100 12.31 -7.37 16.67
CA LEU A 100 13.20 -8.35 16.04
C LEU A 100 13.38 -8.10 14.53
N GLY A 101 12.43 -7.41 13.90
CA GLY A 101 12.44 -7.09 12.49
C GLY A 101 13.27 -5.88 12.05
N TYR A 102 13.77 -5.05 12.98
CA TYR A 102 14.56 -3.85 12.62
C TYR A 102 15.88 -3.80 13.37
N THR A 103 16.91 -3.30 12.68
CA THR A 103 18.15 -2.88 13.35
C THR A 103 17.90 -1.58 14.15
N PRO A 104 18.70 -1.28 15.19
CA PRO A 104 18.54 -0.07 15.99
C PRO A 104 18.54 1.22 15.15
N ASP A 105 19.37 1.28 14.11
CA ASP A 105 19.46 2.47 13.23
C ASP A 105 18.27 2.58 12.26
N GLN A 106 17.74 1.44 11.79
CA GLN A 106 16.50 1.42 11.03
C GLN A 106 15.33 1.92 11.88
N TYR A 107 15.28 1.52 13.16
CA TYR A 107 14.21 1.98 14.06
C TYR A 107 14.25 3.49 14.30
N LYS A 108 15.44 4.09 14.45
CA LYS A 108 15.58 5.56 14.56
C LYS A 108 15.01 6.26 13.31
N LYS A 109 15.41 5.80 12.12
CA LYS A 109 14.88 6.32 10.85
C LYS A 109 13.36 6.14 10.73
N PHE A 110 12.83 5.03 11.23
CA PHE A 110 11.40 4.78 11.23
C PHE A 110 10.64 5.83 12.05
N VAL A 111 11.13 6.16 13.25
CA VAL A 111 10.52 7.19 14.10
C VAL A 111 10.57 8.56 13.42
N GLU A 112 11.72 8.96 12.86
CA GLU A 112 11.86 10.23 12.14
C GLU A 112 10.93 10.32 10.92
N LEU A 113 10.78 9.23 10.16
CA LEU A 113 9.88 9.17 9.01
C LEU A 113 8.41 9.25 9.44
N LYS A 114 8.03 8.67 10.58
CA LYS A 114 6.65 8.76 11.07
C LYS A 114 6.26 10.20 11.34
N GLU A 115 7.12 10.98 11.97
CA GLU A 115 6.86 12.41 12.26
C GLU A 115 6.67 13.20 10.96
N LYS A 116 7.57 13.04 9.99
CA LYS A 116 7.49 13.70 8.68
C LYS A 116 6.25 13.31 7.86
N LEU A 117 5.83 12.06 7.96
CA LEU A 117 4.67 11.55 7.22
C LEU A 117 3.34 11.92 7.90
N ASP A 118 3.35 12.17 9.21
CA ASP A 118 2.15 12.61 9.92
C ASP A 118 1.75 14.04 9.55
N GLU A 119 2.67 14.86 9.05
CA GLU A 119 2.36 16.19 8.50
C GLU A 119 1.59 16.12 7.18
N LYS A 120 1.70 15.02 6.42
CA LYS A 120 1.04 14.87 5.12
C LYS A 120 -0.46 14.59 5.24
N THR A 121 -1.20 14.90 4.18
CA THR A 121 -2.64 14.60 4.14
C THR A 121 -2.88 13.11 3.86
N ASN A 122 -4.05 12.60 4.24
CA ASN A 122 -4.41 11.20 4.01
C ASN A 122 -4.45 10.85 2.51
N ASN A 123 -4.80 11.82 1.66
CA ASN A 123 -4.82 11.60 0.21
C ASN A 123 -3.41 11.41 -0.34
N ASP A 124 -2.45 12.26 0.05
CA ASP A 124 -1.05 12.12 -0.38
C ASP A 124 -0.46 10.77 0.07
N LEU A 125 -0.75 10.35 1.30
CA LEU A 125 -0.30 9.05 1.82
C LEU A 125 -0.87 7.88 1.01
N LYS A 126 -2.13 7.98 0.57
CA LYS A 126 -2.75 6.97 -0.30
C LYS A 126 -2.11 6.94 -1.68
N GLU A 127 -1.77 8.09 -2.26
CA GLU A 127 -1.08 8.18 -3.55
C GLU A 127 0.32 7.57 -3.49
N ILE A 128 1.09 7.90 -2.46
CA ILE A 128 2.39 7.27 -2.20
C ILE A 128 2.26 5.75 -2.10
N CYS A 129 1.22 5.25 -1.41
CA CYS A 129 0.95 3.81 -1.35
C CYS A 129 0.57 3.23 -2.72
N ARG A 130 -0.21 3.93 -3.55
CA ARG A 130 -0.61 3.47 -4.90
C ARG A 130 0.59 3.32 -5.82
N ASN A 131 1.49 4.30 -5.83
CA ASN A 131 2.69 4.29 -6.66
C ASN A 131 3.58 3.08 -6.35
N ASN A 132 3.67 2.72 -5.07
CA ASN A 132 4.44 1.55 -4.60
C ASN A 132 3.65 0.24 -4.63
N GLY A 133 2.46 0.25 -5.23
CA GLY A 133 1.57 -0.90 -5.28
C GLY A 133 1.26 -1.47 -3.89
N GLN A 134 1.15 -0.64 -2.85
CA GLN A 134 0.82 -1.05 -1.49
C GLN A 134 -0.69 -0.96 -1.22
N LYS A 135 -1.14 -1.55 -0.11
CA LYS A 135 -2.53 -1.43 0.34
C LYS A 135 -2.84 0.03 0.71
N VAL A 136 -3.92 0.59 0.16
CA VAL A 136 -4.33 2.00 0.35
C VAL A 136 -5.40 2.20 1.43
N THR A 137 -5.95 1.11 1.95
CA THR A 137 -6.97 1.14 2.99
C THR A 137 -6.32 1.18 4.37
N GLY A 138 -7.03 1.75 5.34
CA GLY A 138 -6.61 1.80 6.74
C GLY A 138 -6.78 3.19 7.33
N THR A 139 -6.39 3.35 8.59
CA THR A 139 -6.29 4.67 9.24
C THR A 139 -5.06 5.42 8.74
N LYS A 140 -4.99 6.73 8.99
CA LYS A 140 -3.81 7.55 8.66
C LYS A 140 -2.53 6.99 9.30
N SER A 141 -2.61 6.59 10.57
CA SER A 141 -1.48 5.98 11.29
C SER A 141 -0.97 4.69 10.64
N GLU A 142 -1.87 3.81 10.17
CA GLU A 142 -1.49 2.58 9.47
C GLU A 142 -0.82 2.85 8.11
N LEU A 143 -1.27 3.89 7.39
CA LEU A 143 -0.64 4.31 6.13
C LEU A 143 0.77 4.87 6.38
N VAL A 144 0.93 5.73 7.39
CA VAL A 144 2.22 6.28 7.80
C VAL A 144 3.21 5.17 8.16
N GLU A 145 2.80 4.20 8.98
CA GLU A 145 3.65 3.07 9.36
C GLU A 145 4.06 2.22 8.15
N ARG A 146 3.15 2.00 7.21
CA ARG A 146 3.42 1.23 5.99
C ARG A 146 4.41 1.94 5.07
N ILE A 147 4.27 3.25 4.91
CA ILE A 147 5.18 4.07 4.09
C ILE A 147 6.56 4.16 4.76
N ALA A 148 6.61 4.36 6.08
CA ALA A 148 7.86 4.39 6.82
C ALA A 148 8.61 3.04 6.74
N ASP A 149 7.91 1.92 6.91
CA ASP A 149 8.48 0.58 6.70
C ASP A 149 8.99 0.39 5.27
N GLY A 150 8.16 0.81 4.31
CA GLY A 150 8.48 0.73 2.89
C GLY A 150 9.72 1.53 2.49
N LYS A 151 9.90 2.73 3.04
CA LYS A 151 11.09 3.57 2.80
C LYS A 151 12.39 2.97 3.36
N ILE A 152 12.29 2.14 4.40
CA ILE A 152 13.48 1.55 5.06
C ILE A 152 13.84 0.20 4.47
N LEU A 153 12.85 -0.67 4.29
CA LEU A 153 13.06 -2.06 3.86
C LEU A 153 12.70 -2.29 2.40
N GLY A 154 11.98 -1.37 1.75
CA GLY A 154 11.43 -1.51 0.40
C GLY A 154 9.94 -1.88 0.38
N ALA A 155 9.34 -1.78 -0.80
CA ALA A 155 7.94 -2.11 -1.05
C ALA A 155 7.70 -3.63 -0.96
N ILE A 156 6.63 -4.01 -0.25
CA ILE A 156 6.23 -5.42 -0.08
C ILE A 156 5.62 -5.92 -1.40
N PRO A 157 6.17 -6.99 -2.00
CA PRO A 157 5.64 -7.54 -3.25
C PRO A 157 4.31 -8.29 -3.02
N LYS A 158 3.73 -8.79 -4.10
CA LYS A 158 2.60 -9.72 -4.01
C LYS A 158 3.04 -11.04 -3.38
N CYS A 159 2.11 -11.75 -2.75
CA CYS A 159 2.36 -13.04 -2.12
C CYS A 159 2.86 -14.04 -3.17
N PRO A 160 4.05 -14.66 -2.99
CA PRO A 160 4.60 -15.61 -3.96
C PRO A 160 3.78 -16.91 -4.05
N SER A 161 2.98 -17.21 -3.03
CA SER A 161 2.17 -18.43 -3.00
C SER A 161 0.79 -18.32 -3.63
N CYS A 162 0.11 -17.18 -3.49
CA CYS A 162 -1.23 -17.00 -4.06
C CYS A 162 -1.28 -15.98 -5.20
N GLY A 163 -0.18 -15.26 -5.49
CA GLY A 163 -0.07 -14.32 -6.61
C GLY A 163 -0.85 -13.01 -6.45
N GLY A 164 -1.97 -13.00 -5.73
CA GLY A 164 -2.82 -11.81 -5.54
C GLY A 164 -2.74 -11.16 -4.16
N GLY A 165 -2.46 -11.95 -3.12
CA GLY A 165 -2.45 -11.47 -1.73
C GLY A 165 -1.33 -10.46 -1.45
N ARG A 166 -1.56 -9.58 -0.46
CA ARG A 166 -0.55 -8.63 0.02
C ARG A 166 -0.15 -9.00 1.45
N PRO A 167 1.03 -9.60 1.66
CA PRO A 167 1.46 -10.01 2.99
C PRO A 167 1.59 -8.82 3.95
N LYS A 168 1.11 -8.99 5.19
CA LYS A 168 1.27 -8.01 6.27
C LYS A 168 2.54 -8.33 7.05
N TRP A 169 3.38 -7.33 7.27
CA TRP A 169 4.58 -7.46 8.10
C TRP A 169 4.22 -7.37 9.59
N ASP A 170 4.62 -8.37 10.37
CA ASP A 170 4.51 -8.36 11.83
C ASP A 170 5.88 -8.07 12.45
N ALA A 171 6.09 -6.82 12.86
CA ALA A 171 7.40 -6.35 13.33
C ALA A 171 7.90 -7.01 14.62
N LYS A 172 6.99 -7.61 15.40
CA LYS A 172 7.31 -8.36 16.64
C LYS A 172 7.92 -9.73 16.33
N THR A 173 7.39 -10.42 15.34
CA THR A 173 7.82 -11.78 14.98
C THR A 173 8.78 -11.79 13.80
N ALA A 174 8.96 -10.66 13.12
CA ALA A 174 9.73 -10.55 11.89
C ALA A 174 9.25 -11.52 10.78
N THR A 175 7.94 -11.78 10.75
CA THR A 175 7.29 -12.65 9.77
C THR A 175 6.25 -11.91 8.97
N TYR A 176 6.04 -12.29 7.72
CA TYR A 176 4.88 -11.85 6.96
C TYR A 176 3.74 -12.84 7.06
N LYS A 177 2.50 -12.34 7.16
CA LYS A 177 1.29 -13.16 7.09
C LYS A 177 0.42 -12.70 5.91
N CYS A 178 0.11 -13.60 4.99
CA CYS A 178 -0.78 -13.30 3.87
C CYS A 178 -2.25 -13.56 4.24
N PRO A 179 -3.13 -12.55 4.26
CA PRO A 179 -4.55 -12.76 4.56
C PRO A 179 -5.32 -13.43 3.40
N GLY A 180 -4.77 -13.41 2.18
CA GLY A 180 -5.50 -13.81 0.97
C GLY A 180 -5.80 -12.63 0.06
N TYR A 181 -6.62 -12.85 -0.97
CA TYR A 181 -7.13 -11.83 -1.88
C TYR A 181 -8.50 -12.24 -2.42
N MET A 182 -9.22 -11.27 -2.98
CA MET A 182 -10.47 -11.51 -3.68
C MET A 182 -10.17 -11.72 -5.16
N GLU A 183 -10.58 -12.86 -5.72
CA GLU A 183 -10.52 -13.15 -7.14
C GLU A 183 -11.95 -13.14 -7.69
N ASP A 184 -12.29 -12.10 -8.45
CA ASP A 184 -13.61 -11.83 -9.03
C ASP A 184 -14.80 -11.88 -8.06
N SER A 185 -15.28 -13.08 -7.72
CA SER A 185 -16.40 -13.31 -6.79
C SER A 185 -16.03 -14.10 -5.54
N ASP A 186 -14.86 -14.74 -5.51
CA ASP A 186 -14.46 -15.65 -4.44
C ASP A 186 -13.27 -15.10 -3.62
N PHE A 187 -13.35 -15.30 -2.30
CA PHE A 187 -12.24 -14.94 -1.41
C PHE A 187 -11.26 -16.11 -1.27
N ILE A 188 -10.09 -15.98 -1.89
CA ILE A 188 -9.02 -16.96 -1.80
C ILE A 188 -8.22 -16.71 -0.52
N ASN A 189 -8.50 -17.52 0.49
CA ASN A 189 -7.83 -17.47 1.79
C ASN A 189 -6.45 -18.14 1.72
N CYS A 190 -5.37 -17.37 1.85
CA CYS A 190 -4.01 -17.90 1.73
C CYS A 190 -3.42 -18.35 3.07
N ASN A 191 -3.48 -17.50 4.11
CA ASN A 191 -2.96 -17.72 5.46
C ASN A 191 -1.49 -18.16 5.62
N LYS A 192 -0.72 -18.22 4.53
CA LYS A 192 0.70 -18.58 4.59
C LYS A 192 1.52 -17.52 5.31
N LYS A 193 2.54 -18.01 6.03
CA LYS A 193 3.53 -17.19 6.73
C LYS A 193 4.87 -17.29 6.00
N PHE A 194 5.58 -16.18 5.90
CA PHE A 194 6.88 -16.09 5.25
C PHE A 194 7.89 -15.44 6.18
N ILE A 195 9.15 -15.83 6.06
CA ILE A 195 10.26 -15.19 6.78
C ILE A 195 10.74 -13.98 5.96
N ALA A 196 11.45 -13.05 6.61
CA ALA A 196 12.08 -11.90 5.94
C ALA A 196 12.86 -12.28 4.67
N SER A 197 13.55 -13.42 4.69
CA SER A 197 14.39 -13.91 3.59
C SER A 197 13.61 -14.46 2.40
N ASP A 198 12.37 -14.91 2.59
CA ASP A 198 11.57 -15.53 1.52
C ASP A 198 10.91 -14.48 0.60
N ILE A 199 10.79 -13.24 1.09
CA ILE A 199 10.13 -12.16 0.37
C ILE A 199 11.16 -11.13 -0.08
N GLN A 200 11.44 -11.12 -1.39
CA GLN A 200 12.27 -10.10 -2.00
C GLN A 200 11.48 -8.80 -2.16
N ARG A 201 11.80 -7.78 -1.34
CA ARG A 201 11.20 -6.45 -1.44
C ARG A 201 11.72 -5.68 -2.66
N SER A 202 10.84 -4.91 -3.30
CA SER A 202 11.22 -3.99 -4.37
C SER A 202 11.74 -2.67 -3.78
N PRO A 203 12.65 -1.96 -4.48
CA PRO A 203 13.05 -0.63 -4.04
C PRO A 203 11.82 0.30 -3.97
N TRP A 204 11.78 1.16 -2.95
CA TRP A 204 10.71 2.14 -2.76
C TRP A 204 10.81 3.25 -3.81
N GLN A 205 9.68 3.67 -4.37
CA GLN A 205 9.56 4.79 -5.29
C GLN A 205 8.91 5.98 -4.57
N ASP A 206 9.59 7.13 -4.57
CA ASP A 206 9.07 8.38 -4.00
C ASP A 206 8.10 9.11 -4.93
#